data_AF-A0A1B1UKT7-F1
#
_entry.id   AF-A0A1B1UKT7-F1
#
_cell.length_a   1.000
_cell.length_b   1.000
_cell.length_c   1.000
_cell.angle_alpha   90.00
_cell.angle_beta   90.00
_cell.angle_gamma   90.00
#
_symmetry.space_group_name_H-M   'P 1'
#
loop_
_entity.id
_entity.type
_entity.pdbx_description
1 polymer ?
#
loop_
_entity_poly.entity_id
_entity_poly.type
_entity_poly.pdbx_seq_one_letter_code
_entity_poly.pdbx_strand_id
1 'polypeptide(L)'
;MPSIPSNKPYRVGRSRTGLGLFATKPIKKGTKIIRYFGPLLDSKKKEEDAIENKYLFELNDRWTIDGSVRKNIARYINHSCKPNAESDVKPRKRKVFIRAIKNIEPGEEINYDYGTDYFKAYLKPIGCKCASCEKKRKKKRAEARAEKARLKAKAERKALKQAEKLAKAEAKDKLKAEAERKSKKLNGHSLNGKHLNGSSRVRGIGKKPASRKRPASAPAPALQA
;
A
#
# COMPACT_ATOMS: atom_id res chain seq x y z
N MET A 1 -30.22 22.36 -16.13
CA MET A 1 -28.90 22.37 -16.83
C MET A 1 -29.02 23.32 -18.02
N PRO A 2 -27.95 24.02 -18.44
CA PRO A 2 -28.04 24.87 -19.61
C PRO A 2 -28.34 24.01 -20.83
N SER A 3 -29.24 24.48 -21.69
CA SER A 3 -29.52 23.82 -22.97
C SER A 3 -28.27 23.90 -23.85
N ILE A 4 -27.66 22.74 -24.15
CA ILE A 4 -26.54 22.66 -25.08
C ILE A 4 -27.13 22.41 -26.46
N PRO A 5 -26.89 23.29 -27.44
CA PRO A 5 -27.43 23.07 -28.77
C PRO A 5 -26.86 21.79 -29.38
N SER A 6 -27.71 21.04 -30.10
CA SER A 6 -27.39 19.73 -30.68
C SER A 6 -26.22 19.75 -31.67
N ASN A 7 -25.85 20.94 -32.16
CA ASN A 7 -24.71 21.14 -33.05
C ASN A 7 -23.35 21.04 -32.34
N LYS A 8 -23.30 21.12 -31.01
CA LYS A 8 -22.04 20.99 -30.26
C LYS A 8 -21.60 19.52 -30.19
N PRO A 9 -20.30 19.23 -30.35
CA PRO A 9 -19.78 17.86 -30.33
C PRO A 9 -19.64 17.31 -28.91
N TYR A 10 -20.42 17.81 -27.94
CA TYR A 10 -20.34 17.40 -26.54
C TYR A 10 -21.68 17.52 -25.81
N ARG A 11 -21.81 16.76 -24.73
CA ARG A 11 -22.93 16.79 -23.78
C ARG A 11 -22.42 16.73 -22.34
N VAL A 12 -23.23 17.18 -21.39
CA VAL A 12 -22.95 16.97 -19.96
C VAL A 12 -23.62 15.68 -19.51
N GLY A 13 -22.91 14.86 -18.73
CA GLY A 13 -23.40 13.59 -18.22
C GLY A 13 -22.86 13.27 -16.83
N ARG A 14 -23.29 12.14 -16.25
CA ARG A 14 -22.73 11.62 -15.00
C ARG A 14 -21.32 11.08 -15.24
N SER A 15 -20.40 11.46 -14.37
CA SER A 15 -19.01 10.99 -14.32
C SER A 15 -18.69 10.47 -12.92
N ARG A 16 -17.53 9.83 -12.77
CA ARG A 16 -17.02 9.29 -11.50
C ARG A 16 -16.86 10.36 -10.42
N THR A 17 -16.55 11.60 -10.80
CA THR A 17 -16.32 12.73 -9.88
C THR A 17 -17.50 13.70 -9.83
N GLY A 18 -18.69 13.31 -10.33
CA GLY A 18 -19.89 14.12 -10.33
C GLY A 18 -20.46 14.28 -11.74
N LEU A 19 -20.42 15.50 -12.28
CA LEU A 19 -20.77 15.77 -13.67
C LEU A 19 -19.49 15.81 -14.51
N GLY A 20 -19.59 15.37 -15.76
CA GLY A 20 -18.51 15.35 -16.74
C GLY A 20 -18.98 15.87 -18.08
N LEU A 21 -18.04 16.33 -18.90
CA LEU A 21 -18.29 16.66 -20.30
C LEU A 21 -17.89 15.48 -21.17
N PHE A 22 -18.78 15.02 -22.05
CA PHE A 22 -18.59 13.85 -22.89
C PHE A 22 -18.72 14.22 -24.36
N ALA A 23 -17.89 13.65 -25.22
CA ALA A 23 -17.99 13.84 -26.66
C ALA A 23 -19.26 13.16 -27.22
N THR A 24 -19.96 13.82 -28.14
CA THR A 24 -21.09 13.24 -28.89
C THR A 24 -20.75 12.93 -30.34
N LYS A 25 -19.67 13.53 -30.84
CA LYS A 25 -19.12 13.36 -32.19
C LYS A 25 -17.61 13.18 -32.07
N PRO A 26 -16.95 12.54 -33.05
CA PRO A 26 -15.50 12.43 -33.03
C PRO A 26 -14.85 13.81 -33.06
N ILE A 27 -13.92 14.06 -32.12
CA ILE A 27 -13.16 15.31 -32.03
C ILE A 27 -11.71 15.00 -32.40
N LYS A 28 -11.22 15.60 -33.48
CA LYS A 28 -9.84 15.42 -33.93
C LYS A 28 -8.86 16.15 -33.01
N LYS A 29 -7.65 15.62 -32.88
CA LYS A 29 -6.52 16.32 -32.25
C LYS A 29 -6.37 17.74 -32.82
N GLY A 30 -6.09 18.71 -31.95
CA GLY A 30 -5.93 20.13 -32.27
C GLY A 30 -7.24 20.93 -32.30
N THR A 31 -8.40 20.28 -32.27
CA THR A 31 -9.71 20.96 -32.31
C THR A 31 -9.96 21.76 -31.02
N LYS A 32 -10.38 23.02 -31.16
CA LYS A 32 -10.87 23.82 -30.03
C LYS A 32 -12.29 23.35 -29.69
N ILE A 33 -12.46 22.80 -28.50
CA ILE A 33 -13.70 22.17 -28.04
C ILE A 33 -14.64 23.24 -27.51
N ILE A 34 -14.22 23.95 -26.46
CA ILE A 34 -15.06 24.90 -25.75
C ILE A 34 -14.20 26.00 -25.12
N ARG A 35 -14.77 27.20 -24.99
CA ARG A 35 -14.13 28.30 -24.26
C ARG A 35 -14.49 28.19 -22.77
N TYR A 36 -13.50 28.34 -21.91
CA TYR A 36 -13.72 28.61 -20.48
C TYR A 36 -13.90 30.12 -20.29
N PHE A 37 -15.01 30.53 -19.68
CA PHE A 37 -15.36 31.94 -19.54
C PHE A 37 -16.14 32.22 -18.26
N GLY A 38 -16.12 33.49 -17.86
CA GLY A 38 -16.86 34.05 -16.75
C GLY A 38 -16.33 35.43 -16.39
N PRO A 39 -16.75 36.00 -15.25
CA PRO A 39 -16.21 37.24 -14.71
C PRO A 39 -14.69 37.16 -14.56
N LEU A 40 -14.03 38.30 -14.77
CA LEU A 40 -12.60 38.43 -14.61
C LEU A 40 -12.35 39.09 -13.25
N LEU A 41 -11.60 38.41 -12.40
CA LEU A 41 -11.20 38.85 -11.08
C LEU A 41 -9.78 39.43 -11.15
N ASP A 42 -9.57 40.58 -10.52
CA ASP A 42 -8.28 41.26 -10.35
C ASP A 42 -7.70 40.88 -8.97
N SER A 43 -6.67 40.04 -8.96
CA SER A 43 -5.99 39.57 -7.73
C SER A 43 -5.36 40.71 -6.92
N LYS A 44 -5.24 41.93 -7.47
CA LYS A 44 -4.79 43.11 -6.71
C LYS A 44 -5.85 43.64 -5.75
N LYS A 45 -7.12 43.29 -5.94
CA LYS A 45 -8.19 43.69 -5.03
C LYS A 45 -8.43 42.57 -4.02
N LYS A 46 -8.20 42.88 -2.74
CA LYS A 46 -8.33 41.90 -1.64
C LYS A 46 -9.68 41.17 -1.61
N GLU A 47 -10.76 41.88 -1.95
CA GLU A 47 -12.11 41.29 -2.00
C GLU A 47 -12.26 40.23 -3.09
N GLU A 48 -11.66 40.46 -4.27
CA GLU A 48 -11.73 39.55 -5.41
C GLU A 48 -10.73 38.38 -5.26
N ASP A 49 -9.59 38.63 -4.61
CA ASP A 49 -8.57 37.61 -4.30
C ASP A 49 -9.01 36.66 -3.17
N ALA A 50 -9.84 37.15 -2.23
CA ALA A 50 -10.44 36.33 -1.18
C ALA A 50 -11.55 35.39 -1.68
N ILE A 51 -11.95 35.47 -2.94
CA ILE A 51 -12.96 34.58 -3.51
C ILE A 51 -12.34 33.20 -3.66
N GLU A 52 -12.70 32.28 -2.76
CA GLU A 52 -12.32 30.87 -2.88
C GLU A 52 -13.42 30.07 -3.59
N ASN A 53 -13.13 29.57 -4.80
CA ASN A 53 -14.03 28.64 -5.47
C ASN A 53 -13.29 27.59 -6.31
N LYS A 54 -13.98 26.50 -6.65
CA LYS A 54 -13.42 25.36 -7.40
C LYS A 54 -13.30 25.58 -8.92
N TYR A 55 -13.76 26.74 -9.41
CA TYR A 55 -13.87 27.09 -10.83
C TYR A 55 -13.00 28.30 -11.19
N LEU A 56 -12.04 28.66 -10.34
CA LEU A 56 -11.06 29.69 -10.65
C LEU A 56 -10.06 29.16 -11.66
N PHE A 57 -9.81 29.97 -12.69
CA PHE A 57 -8.80 29.70 -13.70
C PHE A 57 -7.85 30.90 -13.77
N GLU A 58 -6.66 30.74 -13.23
CA GLU A 58 -5.62 31.78 -13.24
C GLU A 58 -5.06 31.96 -14.67
N LEU A 59 -5.05 33.20 -15.16
CA LEU A 59 -4.46 33.55 -16.46
C LEU A 59 -3.02 34.02 -16.33
N ASN A 60 -2.75 34.78 -15.27
CA ASN A 60 -1.47 35.34 -14.87
C ASN A 60 -1.61 35.88 -13.42
N ASP A 61 -0.53 36.42 -12.87
CA ASP A 61 -0.41 36.95 -11.50
C ASP A 61 -1.42 38.04 -11.12
N ARG A 62 -2.22 38.53 -12.06
CA ARG A 62 -3.21 39.58 -11.84
C ARG A 62 -4.64 39.14 -12.14
N TRP A 63 -4.85 38.30 -13.14
CA TRP A 63 -6.17 38.05 -13.69
C TRP A 63 -6.57 36.59 -13.53
N THR A 64 -7.71 36.38 -12.89
CA THR A 64 -8.31 35.06 -12.69
C THR A 64 -9.72 35.05 -13.29
N ILE A 65 -10.07 34.02 -14.05
CA ILE A 65 -11.44 33.84 -14.56
C ILE A 65 -12.24 33.05 -13.53
N ASP A 66 -13.37 33.60 -13.10
CA ASP A 66 -14.36 32.85 -12.32
C ASP A 66 -15.31 32.08 -13.25
N GLY A 67 -15.10 30.76 -13.38
CA GLY A 67 -15.95 29.88 -14.17
C GLY A 67 -17.24 29.42 -13.47
N SER A 68 -17.60 29.96 -12.30
CA SER A 68 -18.77 29.56 -11.51
C SER A 68 -20.11 29.77 -12.23
N VAL A 69 -20.13 30.58 -13.29
CA VAL A 69 -21.31 30.89 -14.09
C VAL A 69 -21.94 29.62 -14.65
N ARG A 70 -23.25 29.41 -14.44
CA ARG A 70 -23.95 28.22 -14.95
C ARG A 70 -23.91 28.07 -16.47
N LYS A 71 -23.82 29.19 -17.21
CA LYS A 71 -23.67 29.20 -18.68
C LYS A 71 -22.33 28.64 -19.15
N ASN A 72 -21.30 28.63 -18.30
CA ASN A 72 -19.99 28.08 -18.63
C ASN A 72 -20.01 26.55 -18.56
N ILE A 73 -20.35 25.89 -19.67
CA ILE A 73 -20.36 24.41 -19.76
C ILE A 73 -18.96 23.82 -19.55
N ALA A 74 -17.88 24.57 -19.81
CA ALA A 74 -16.51 24.09 -19.64
C ALA A 74 -16.18 23.76 -18.17
N ARG A 75 -16.96 24.29 -17.20
CA ARG A 75 -16.83 23.97 -15.76
C ARG A 75 -17.05 22.51 -15.41
N TYR A 76 -17.66 21.72 -16.31
CA TYR A 76 -17.93 20.30 -16.11
C TYR A 76 -16.81 19.39 -16.64
N ILE A 77 -15.76 19.95 -17.23
CA ILE A 77 -14.63 19.17 -17.73
C ILE A 77 -13.78 18.79 -16.52
N ASN A 78 -13.60 17.48 -16.30
CA ASN A 78 -12.90 16.98 -15.12
C ASN A 78 -11.38 16.91 -15.31
N HIS A 79 -10.68 16.77 -14.18
CA HIS A 79 -9.25 16.53 -14.15
C HIS A 79 -8.89 15.09 -14.56
N SER A 80 -7.82 14.93 -15.33
CA SER A 80 -7.15 13.64 -15.56
C SER A 80 -5.64 13.79 -15.55
N CYS A 81 -4.94 12.90 -14.84
CA CYS A 81 -3.47 12.81 -14.89
C CYS A 81 -2.94 12.21 -16.22
N LYS A 82 -3.83 11.70 -17.07
CA LYS A 82 -3.52 11.31 -18.46
C LYS A 82 -4.60 11.91 -19.36
N PRO A 83 -4.51 13.22 -19.65
CA PRO A 83 -5.62 13.91 -20.28
C PRO A 83 -5.75 13.61 -21.77
N ASN A 84 -6.93 13.92 -22.33
CA ASN A 84 -7.19 13.95 -23.77
C ASN A 84 -7.39 15.37 -24.34
N ALA A 85 -7.49 16.38 -23.47
CA ALA A 85 -7.51 17.79 -23.81
C ALA A 85 -6.53 18.60 -22.94
N GLU A 86 -6.22 19.82 -23.36
CA GLU A 86 -5.38 20.79 -22.66
C GLU A 86 -6.04 22.18 -22.63
N SER A 87 -5.62 23.01 -21.70
CA SER A 87 -6.02 24.42 -21.65
C SER A 87 -5.08 25.30 -22.48
N ASP A 88 -5.60 25.83 -23.59
CA ASP A 88 -4.99 26.87 -24.43
C ASP A 88 -5.28 28.26 -23.85
N VAL A 89 -4.39 28.71 -22.98
CA VAL A 89 -4.47 30.03 -22.33
C VAL A 89 -3.95 31.11 -23.27
N LYS A 90 -4.73 32.18 -23.47
CA LYS A 90 -4.34 33.36 -24.23
C LYS A 90 -4.31 34.58 -23.30
N PRO A 91 -3.23 34.80 -22.53
CA PRO A 91 -3.18 35.83 -21.49
C PRO A 91 -3.47 37.23 -22.04
N ARG A 92 -2.85 37.60 -23.17
CA ARG A 92 -3.07 38.90 -23.84
C ARG A 92 -4.52 39.15 -24.22
N LYS A 93 -5.28 38.10 -24.55
CA LYS A 93 -6.70 38.19 -24.93
C LYS A 93 -7.64 37.89 -23.76
N ARG A 94 -7.11 37.50 -22.59
CA ARG A 94 -7.85 37.04 -21.41
C ARG A 94 -8.89 35.97 -21.77
N LYS A 95 -8.48 35.01 -22.60
CA LYS A 95 -9.33 33.88 -23.04
C LYS A 95 -8.64 32.57 -22.74
N VAL A 96 -9.42 31.58 -22.34
CA VAL A 96 -8.98 30.18 -22.18
C VAL A 96 -9.85 29.32 -23.08
N PHE A 97 -9.23 28.48 -23.88
CA PHE A 97 -9.90 27.47 -24.68
C PHE A 97 -9.45 26.10 -24.25
N ILE A 98 -10.36 25.13 -24.28
CA ILE A 98 -10.00 23.73 -24.13
C ILE A 98 -9.80 23.15 -25.53
N ARG A 99 -8.63 22.56 -25.76
CA ARG A 99 -8.21 22.01 -27.05
C ARG A 99 -7.91 20.52 -26.91
N ALA A 100 -8.35 19.72 -27.88
CA ALA A 100 -8.03 18.29 -27.91
C ALA A 100 -6.55 18.08 -28.21
N ILE A 101 -5.85 17.25 -27.41
CA ILE A 101 -4.44 16.86 -27.66
C ILE A 101 -4.33 15.49 -28.32
N LYS A 102 -5.44 14.74 -28.38
CA LYS A 102 -5.59 13.44 -29.03
C LYS A 102 -6.95 13.40 -29.72
N ASN A 103 -7.17 12.38 -30.54
CA ASN A 103 -8.51 12.10 -31.05
C ASN A 103 -9.38 11.64 -29.88
N ILE A 104 -10.60 12.18 -29.78
CA ILE A 104 -11.59 11.85 -28.74
C ILE A 104 -12.78 11.23 -29.45
N GLU A 105 -13.15 10.01 -29.05
CA GLU A 105 -14.24 9.27 -29.66
C GLU A 105 -15.59 9.64 -29.04
N PRO A 106 -16.71 9.49 -29.77
CA PRO A 106 -18.05 9.65 -29.20
C PRO A 106 -18.23 8.80 -27.95
N GLY A 107 -18.74 9.41 -26.88
CA GLY A 107 -18.94 8.76 -25.59
C GLY A 107 -17.77 8.89 -24.61
N GLU A 108 -16.58 9.30 -25.07
CA GLU A 108 -15.45 9.54 -24.18
C GLU A 108 -15.63 10.81 -23.34
N GLU A 109 -15.14 10.76 -22.09
CA GLU A 109 -15.09 11.92 -21.22
C GLU A 109 -13.95 12.85 -21.64
N ILE A 110 -14.27 14.12 -21.89
CA ILE A 110 -13.30 15.18 -22.15
C ILE A 110 -12.72 15.60 -20.80
N ASN A 111 -11.39 15.57 -20.69
CA ASN A 111 -10.67 15.87 -19.47
C ASN A 111 -9.33 16.57 -19.77
N TYR A 112 -8.86 17.38 -18.83
CA TYR A 112 -7.57 18.09 -18.94
C TYR A 112 -6.80 18.06 -17.62
N ASP A 113 -5.54 18.49 -17.66
CA ASP A 113 -4.77 18.70 -16.44
C ASP A 113 -5.11 20.05 -15.82
N TYR A 114 -5.48 20.06 -14.54
CA TYR A 114 -5.85 21.29 -13.83
C TYR A 114 -4.64 22.11 -13.39
N GLY A 115 -3.42 21.58 -13.60
CA GLY A 115 -2.20 22.23 -13.17
C GLY A 115 -1.81 21.88 -11.75
N THR A 116 -0.57 22.25 -11.41
CA THR A 116 0.10 21.85 -10.17
C THR A 116 -0.51 22.48 -8.93
N ASP A 117 -0.93 23.73 -9.01
CA ASP A 117 -1.36 24.47 -7.82
C ASP A 117 -2.76 24.03 -7.39
N TYR A 118 -3.67 23.86 -8.35
CA TYR A 118 -4.95 23.19 -8.09
C TYR A 118 -4.73 21.77 -7.56
N PHE A 119 -3.78 21.03 -8.14
CA PHE A 119 -3.49 19.68 -7.68
C PHE A 119 -3.06 19.65 -6.21
N LYS A 120 -2.14 20.53 -5.81
CA LYS A 120 -1.65 20.62 -4.43
C LYS A 120 -2.75 21.06 -3.46
N ALA A 121 -3.53 22.07 -3.82
CA ALA A 121 -4.58 22.63 -2.97
C ALA A 121 -5.76 21.67 -2.76
N TYR A 122 -6.28 21.08 -3.85
CA TYR A 122 -7.57 20.39 -3.80
C TYR A 122 -7.50 18.88 -4.06
N LEU A 123 -6.56 18.40 -4.88
CA LEU A 123 -6.49 16.97 -5.27
C LEU A 123 -5.54 16.15 -4.41
N LYS A 124 -4.45 16.74 -3.91
CA LYS A 124 -3.43 16.05 -3.10
C LYS A 124 -3.98 15.52 -1.77
N PRO A 125 -4.80 16.27 -1.00
CA PRO A 125 -5.33 15.77 0.27
C PRO A 125 -6.28 14.57 0.11
N ILE A 126 -7.09 14.56 -0.96
CA ILE A 126 -8.15 13.56 -1.20
C ILE A 126 -7.65 12.41 -2.09
N GLY A 127 -6.57 12.65 -2.84
CA GLY A 127 -6.07 11.78 -3.89
C GLY A 127 -6.87 11.89 -5.19
N CYS A 128 -6.17 11.96 -6.32
CA CYS A 128 -6.79 12.07 -7.63
C CYS A 128 -7.64 10.82 -7.98
N LYS A 129 -8.93 11.04 -8.28
CA LYS A 129 -9.93 10.02 -8.60
C LYS A 129 -10.12 9.77 -10.11
N CYS A 130 -9.26 10.35 -10.95
CA CYS A 130 -9.32 10.12 -12.39
C CYS A 130 -9.12 8.64 -12.75
N ALA A 131 -9.61 8.23 -13.93
CA ALA A 131 -9.56 6.84 -14.38
C ALA A 131 -8.13 6.26 -14.39
N SER A 132 -7.15 7.06 -14.79
CA SER A 132 -5.73 6.67 -14.82
C SER A 132 -5.19 6.34 -13.42
N CYS A 133 -5.43 7.24 -12.46
CA CYS A 133 -5.00 7.06 -11.07
C CYS A 133 -5.73 5.91 -10.38
N GLU A 134 -7.01 5.70 -10.71
CA GLU A 134 -7.76 4.54 -10.24
C GLU A 134 -7.16 3.23 -10.77
N LYS A 135 -6.89 3.14 -12.07
CA LYS A 135 -6.27 1.95 -12.68
C LYS A 135 -4.91 1.63 -12.03
N LYS A 136 -4.09 2.65 -11.78
CA LYS A 136 -2.81 2.50 -11.06
C LYS A 136 -3.00 1.99 -9.64
N ARG A 137 -3.96 2.54 -8.88
CA ARG A 137 -4.26 2.08 -7.50
C ARG A 137 -4.79 0.66 -7.46
N LYS A 138 -5.67 0.27 -8.39
CA LYS A 138 -6.17 -1.10 -8.53
C LYS A 138 -5.03 -2.09 -8.81
N LYS A 139 -4.13 -1.76 -9.74
CA LYS A 139 -2.95 -2.58 -10.05
C LYS A 139 -2.07 -2.79 -8.80
N LYS A 140 -1.70 -1.72 -8.11
CA LYS A 140 -0.89 -1.80 -6.87
C LYS A 140 -1.57 -2.64 -5.78
N ARG A 141 -2.88 -2.50 -5.61
CA ARG A 141 -3.65 -3.30 -4.64
C ARG A 141 -3.66 -4.79 -5.01
N ALA A 142 -3.75 -5.12 -6.30
CA ALA A 142 -3.69 -6.51 -6.77
C ALA A 142 -2.31 -7.12 -6.54
N GLU A 143 -1.24 -6.38 -6.85
CA GLU A 143 0.15 -6.81 -6.63
C GLU A 143 0.43 -7.05 -5.14
N ALA A 144 0.05 -6.12 -4.26
CA ALA A 144 0.22 -6.28 -2.82
C ALA A 144 -0.56 -7.48 -2.25
N ARG A 145 -1.76 -7.76 -2.76
CA ARG A 145 -2.54 -8.95 -2.39
C ARG A 145 -1.84 -10.23 -2.84
N ALA A 146 -1.31 -10.27 -4.05
CA ALA A 146 -0.57 -11.42 -4.58
C ALA A 146 0.72 -11.68 -3.78
N GLU A 147 1.45 -10.62 -3.43
CA GLU A 147 2.65 -10.73 -2.58
C GLU A 147 2.30 -11.27 -1.19
N LYS A 148 1.27 -10.72 -0.53
CA LYS A 148 0.82 -11.19 0.78
C LYS A 148 0.39 -12.66 0.74
N ALA A 149 -0.32 -13.08 -0.30
CA ALA A 149 -0.70 -14.48 -0.50
C ALA A 149 0.52 -15.39 -0.68
N ARG A 150 1.52 -14.96 -1.48
CA ARG A 150 2.78 -15.69 -1.68
C ARG A 150 3.57 -15.84 -0.37
N LEU A 151 3.68 -14.78 0.42
CA LEU A 151 4.37 -14.81 1.71
C LEU A 151 3.65 -15.74 2.70
N LYS A 152 2.32 -15.68 2.76
CA LYS A 152 1.49 -16.58 3.58
C LYS A 152 1.71 -18.05 3.19
N ALA A 153 1.59 -18.38 1.90
CA ALA A 153 1.81 -19.74 1.41
C ALA A 153 3.24 -20.24 1.69
N LYS A 154 4.25 -19.37 1.59
CA LYS A 154 5.65 -19.70 1.93
C LYS A 154 5.80 -19.97 3.44
N ALA A 155 5.15 -19.19 4.29
CA ALA A 155 5.17 -19.39 5.73
C ALA A 155 4.46 -20.71 6.13
N GLU A 156 3.29 -20.99 5.56
CA GLU A 156 2.56 -22.24 5.76
C GLU A 156 3.38 -23.46 5.33
N ARG A 157 4.00 -23.42 4.14
CA ARG A 157 4.89 -24.49 3.68
C ARG A 157 6.09 -24.70 4.59
N LYS A 158 6.67 -23.63 5.15
CA LYS A 158 7.78 -23.72 6.11
C LYS A 158 7.31 -24.35 7.43
N ALA A 159 6.16 -23.93 7.94
CA ALA A 159 5.57 -24.47 9.16
C ALA A 159 5.27 -25.98 9.02
N LEU A 160 4.67 -26.39 7.89
CA LEU A 160 4.42 -27.81 7.59
C LEU A 160 5.71 -28.63 7.56
N LYS A 161 6.76 -28.14 6.87
CA LYS A 161 8.06 -28.80 6.84
C LYS A 161 8.73 -28.89 8.20
N GLN A 162 8.58 -27.87 9.05
CA GLN A 162 9.11 -27.89 10.42
C GLN A 162 8.34 -28.89 11.30
N ALA A 163 7.01 -28.90 11.23
CA ALA A 163 6.18 -29.88 11.94
C ALA A 163 6.51 -31.32 11.53
N GLU A 164 6.69 -31.58 10.22
CA GLU A 164 7.07 -32.90 9.73
C GLU A 164 8.47 -33.33 10.24
N LYS A 165 9.43 -32.40 10.27
CA LYS A 165 10.77 -32.68 10.83
C LYS A 165 10.73 -32.98 12.32
N LEU A 166 9.96 -32.22 13.09
CA LEU A 166 9.79 -32.43 14.53
C LEU A 166 9.13 -33.78 14.80
N ALA A 167 8.05 -34.12 14.08
CA ALA A 167 7.38 -35.41 14.21
C ALA A 167 8.30 -36.59 13.88
N LYS A 168 9.14 -36.48 12.84
CA LYS A 168 10.14 -37.51 12.51
C LYS A 168 11.23 -37.65 13.59
N ALA A 169 11.67 -36.54 14.18
CA ALA A 169 12.64 -36.58 15.28
C ALA A 169 12.04 -37.26 16.51
N GLU A 170 10.84 -36.86 16.92
CA GLU A 170 10.12 -37.47 18.05
C GLU A 170 9.87 -38.97 17.84
N ALA A 171 9.49 -39.40 16.62
CA ALA A 171 9.31 -40.80 16.30
C ALA A 171 10.63 -41.59 16.44
N LYS A 172 11.74 -41.02 15.97
CA LYS A 172 13.07 -41.64 16.09
C LYS A 172 13.52 -41.76 17.55
N ASP A 173 13.24 -40.75 18.37
CA ASP A 173 13.57 -40.77 19.79
C ASP A 173 12.73 -41.80 20.56
N LYS A 174 11.43 -41.92 20.23
CA LYS A 174 10.56 -42.98 20.78
C LYS A 174 11.05 -44.38 20.43
N LEU A 175 11.44 -44.63 19.18
CA LEU A 175 11.99 -45.91 18.73
C LEU A 175 13.30 -46.26 19.46
N LYS A 176 14.20 -45.28 19.65
CA LYS A 176 15.44 -45.46 20.42
C LYS A 176 15.16 -45.80 21.88
N ALA A 177 14.25 -45.07 22.53
CA ALA A 177 13.87 -45.31 23.92
C ALA A 177 13.23 -46.70 24.11
N GLU A 178 12.44 -47.17 23.12
CA GLU A 178 11.87 -48.51 23.15
C GLU A 178 12.93 -49.62 22.98
N ALA A 179 13.91 -49.40 22.09
CA ALA A 179 15.05 -50.31 21.91
C ALA A 179 15.92 -50.41 23.17
N GLU A 180 16.21 -49.29 23.84
CA GLU A 180 16.93 -49.28 25.12
C GLU A 180 16.17 -50.01 26.24
N ARG A 181 14.84 -49.85 26.31
CA ARG A 181 14.00 -50.58 27.27
C ARG A 181 14.01 -52.09 27.01
N LYS A 182 13.99 -52.53 25.75
CA LYS A 182 14.09 -53.96 25.38
C LYS A 182 15.47 -54.54 25.71
N SER A 183 16.55 -53.80 25.46
CA SER A 183 17.92 -54.16 25.85
C SER A 183 18.08 -54.37 27.36
N LYS A 184 17.53 -53.47 28.19
CA LYS A 184 17.58 -53.62 29.66
C LYS A 184 16.77 -54.81 30.20
N LYS A 185 15.71 -55.25 29.51
CA LYS A 185 14.93 -56.44 29.88
C LYS A 185 15.67 -57.76 29.59
N LEU A 186 16.52 -57.81 28.56
CA LEU A 186 17.30 -59.00 28.19
C LEU A 186 18.49 -59.28 29.13
N ASN A 187 19.05 -58.25 29.78
CA ASN A 187 20.15 -58.39 30.74
C ASN A 187 19.69 -58.69 32.20
N GLY A 188 18.41 -58.98 32.42
CA GLY A 188 17.81 -59.19 33.75
C GLY A 188 17.71 -60.65 34.22
N HIS A 189 18.31 -61.62 33.53
CA HIS A 189 18.30 -63.03 33.93
C HIS A 189 19.73 -63.59 34.07
N SER A 190 20.36 -63.38 35.23
CA SER A 190 21.50 -64.20 35.67
C SER A 190 21.56 -64.32 37.20
N LEU A 191 21.00 -65.44 37.66
CA LEU A 191 21.43 -66.34 38.73
C LEU A 191 21.90 -65.76 40.09
N ASN A 192 21.03 -65.94 41.09
CA ASN A 192 21.41 -66.13 42.49
C ASN A 192 22.18 -67.45 42.65
N GLY A 193 23.47 -67.38 43.00
CA GLY A 193 24.29 -68.53 43.38
C GLY A 193 25.07 -68.21 44.65
N LYS A 194 24.61 -68.74 45.79
CA LYS A 194 25.34 -68.77 47.07
C LYS A 194 26.60 -69.62 46.91
N HIS A 195 27.76 -69.16 47.37
CA HIS A 195 28.79 -70.04 47.95
C HIS A 195 29.67 -69.28 48.95
N LEU A 196 29.84 -69.91 50.12
CA LEU A 196 30.61 -69.50 51.29
C LEU A 196 32.01 -70.16 51.29
N ASN A 197 32.87 -69.62 52.16
CA ASN A 197 34.19 -70.09 52.66
C ASN A 197 35.43 -69.70 51.82
N GLY A 198 36.55 -69.23 52.39
CA GLY A 198 36.94 -68.99 53.77
C GLY A 198 38.40 -68.51 53.86
N SER A 199 38.69 -67.65 54.85
CA SER A 199 39.96 -67.43 55.59
C SER A 199 41.30 -67.30 54.84
N SER A 200 41.99 -66.16 54.98
CA SER A 200 43.00 -65.94 56.04
C SER A 200 43.86 -64.68 55.84
N ARG A 201 44.12 -63.97 56.96
CA ARG A 201 45.32 -63.20 57.36
C ARG A 201 45.84 -62.05 56.45
N VAL A 202 46.39 -60.93 56.91
CA VAL A 202 46.57 -60.27 58.22
C VAL A 202 47.28 -58.92 57.91
N ARG A 203 46.98 -57.85 58.69
CA ARG A 203 47.74 -56.58 58.90
C ARG A 203 48.05 -55.72 57.65
N GLY A 204 47.90 -54.40 57.65
CA GLY A 204 47.60 -53.42 58.68
C GLY A 204 48.08 -52.04 58.23
N ILE A 205 47.61 -51.00 58.93
CA ILE A 205 48.15 -49.63 58.99
C ILE A 205 47.87 -48.79 57.71
N GLY A 206 47.23 -47.63 57.75
CA GLY A 206 46.75 -46.81 58.85
C GLY A 206 46.31 -45.42 58.33
N LYS A 207 45.55 -44.72 59.20
CA LYS A 207 45.34 -43.26 59.27
C LYS A 207 44.39 -42.57 58.26
N LYS A 208 43.12 -42.63 58.66
CA LYS A 208 42.13 -41.52 58.83
C LYS A 208 42.74 -40.15 59.28
N PRO A 209 41.95 -39.06 59.39
CA PRO A 209 40.70 -38.69 58.71
C PRO A 209 40.63 -37.17 58.36
N ALA A 210 39.54 -36.72 57.73
CA ALA A 210 38.52 -35.82 58.31
C ALA A 210 38.48 -34.46 57.58
N SER A 211 37.40 -34.16 56.85
CA SER A 211 36.32 -33.25 57.29
C SER A 211 36.65 -31.79 56.90
N ARG A 212 35.76 -30.87 56.54
CA ARG A 212 34.31 -30.70 56.69
C ARG A 212 33.94 -29.43 55.90
N LYS A 213 32.69 -29.37 55.43
CA LYS A 213 31.80 -28.17 55.39
C LYS A 213 32.08 -27.00 54.42
N ARG A 214 31.10 -26.82 53.52
CA ARG A 214 30.53 -25.55 52.96
C ARG A 214 30.15 -24.56 54.11
N PRO A 215 29.87 -23.24 53.92
CA PRO A 215 29.07 -22.70 52.80
C PRO A 215 29.27 -21.21 52.37
N ALA A 216 28.49 -20.86 51.32
CA ALA A 216 27.82 -19.59 51.03
C ALA A 216 28.60 -18.28 50.86
N SER A 217 28.45 -17.61 49.71
CA SER A 217 27.65 -16.38 49.54
C SER A 217 27.92 -15.71 48.18
N ALA A 218 26.86 -15.19 47.57
CA ALA A 218 26.85 -14.25 46.43
C ALA A 218 27.14 -12.81 46.97
N PRO A 219 27.29 -11.71 46.18
CA PRO A 219 26.58 -11.40 44.93
C PRO A 219 27.37 -10.66 43.81
N ALA A 220 26.64 -10.37 42.72
CA ALA A 220 26.90 -9.50 41.56
C ALA A 220 27.28 -8.03 41.96
N PRO A 221 27.58 -7.03 41.06
CA PRO A 221 27.06 -6.86 39.68
C PRO A 221 27.95 -6.09 38.66
N ALA A 222 27.30 -5.69 37.55
CA ALA A 222 27.53 -4.48 36.73
C ALA A 222 28.58 -4.58 35.61
N LEU A 223 28.13 -4.64 34.34
CA LEU A 223 27.82 -3.53 33.41
C LEU A 223 29.02 -3.17 32.54
N GLN A 224 28.85 -3.27 31.22
CA GLN A 224 29.37 -2.29 30.27
C GLN A 224 28.65 -2.47 28.93
N ALA A 225 27.83 -1.47 28.61
CA ALA A 225 27.64 -0.94 27.27
C ALA A 225 28.12 0.51 27.33
#